data_AF-A0A504Z9B0-F1
#
_entry.id   AF-A0A504Z9B0-F1
#
_cell.length_a   1.000
_cell.length_b   1.000
_cell.length_c   1.000
_cell.angle_alpha   90.00
_cell.angle_beta   90.00
_cell.angle_gamma   90.00
#
_symmetry.space_group_name_H-M   'P 1'
#
loop_
_entity.id
_entity.type
_entity.pdbx_description
1 polymer ?
#
loop_
_entity_poly.entity_id
_entity_poly.type
_entity_poly.pdbx_seq_one_letter_code
_entity_poly.pdbx_strand_id
1 'polypeptide(L)'
;MSARIFAISFITLLIWTQSLHSACPTNLVEVAPDICMLVIRSKGSFCEAHKLCETEGQTRGMQLFVPGRNAQLIPAIVPPSSIVFTGISAFLNRSLNNREGWRYADPGSSSDDIDASDTSIPWNHGEPNDIYGSIAPFYSLNLQDGLQLNYQSTHVVCQMSHDQVNAPMEIFKQNWPYPISPLLFAHSHAIGCFTFTNESTMVACSLR
;
A
#
# COMPACT_ATOMS: atom_id res chain seq x y z
N MET A 1 12.37 49.13 -28.52
CA MET A 1 12.58 47.70 -28.21
C MET A 1 11.25 46.99 -28.35
N SER A 2 11.18 45.97 -29.22
CA SER A 2 9.94 45.37 -29.71
C SER A 2 9.28 44.48 -28.65
N ALA A 3 7.97 44.64 -28.43
CA ALA A 3 7.15 43.81 -27.54
C ALA A 3 7.27 42.29 -27.83
N ARG A 4 7.70 41.93 -29.05
CA ARG A 4 8.00 40.54 -29.43
C ARG A 4 9.19 39.93 -28.67
N ILE A 5 10.16 40.74 -28.26
CA ILE A 5 11.34 40.27 -27.51
C ILE A 5 10.94 39.93 -26.07
N PHE A 6 10.06 40.74 -25.46
CA PHE A 6 9.52 40.47 -24.13
C PHE A 6 8.67 39.20 -24.08
N ALA A 7 7.85 38.96 -25.10
CA ALA A 7 7.03 37.75 -25.19
C ALA A 7 7.88 36.48 -25.32
N ILE A 8 8.96 36.52 -26.12
CA ILE A 8 9.87 35.38 -26.28
C ILE A 8 10.61 35.11 -24.96
N SER A 9 11.09 36.14 -24.26
CA SER A 9 11.73 35.98 -22.94
C SER A 9 10.78 35.41 -21.88
N PHE A 10 9.49 35.79 -21.90
CA PHE A 10 8.49 35.27 -20.96
C PHE A 10 8.12 33.81 -21.25
N ILE A 11 8.03 33.44 -22.53
CA ILE A 11 7.80 32.05 -22.96
C ILE A 11 9.01 31.17 -22.61
N THR A 12 10.25 31.65 -22.79
CA THR A 12 11.45 30.89 -22.36
C THR A 12 11.54 30.76 -20.84
N LEU A 13 11.09 31.75 -20.06
CA LEU A 13 11.06 31.66 -18.59
C LEU A 13 10.03 30.61 -18.12
N LEU A 14 8.85 30.54 -18.76
CA LEU A 14 7.82 29.54 -18.49
C LEU A 14 8.27 28.11 -18.87
N ILE A 15 9.03 27.98 -19.96
CA ILE A 15 9.62 26.70 -20.38
C ILE A 15 10.73 26.26 -19.40
N TRP A 16 11.45 27.19 -18.77
CA TRP A 16 12.48 26.88 -17.76
C TRP A 16 11.92 26.58 -16.37
N THR A 17 10.74 27.11 -16.00
CA THR A 17 10.08 26.74 -14.73
C THR A 17 9.49 25.33 -14.73
N GLN A 18 9.38 24.68 -15.89
CA GLN A 18 9.04 23.26 -16.01
C GLN A 18 10.28 22.37 -15.97
N SER A 19 11.31 22.80 -15.23
CA SER A 19 12.46 21.95 -14.90
C SER A 19 11.96 20.75 -14.10
N LEU A 20 11.68 19.68 -14.85
CA LEU A 20 11.58 18.26 -14.54
C LEU A 20 12.57 17.82 -13.44
N HIS A 21 12.34 18.25 -12.20
CA HIS A 21 12.75 17.46 -11.05
C HIS A 21 11.63 16.45 -10.85
N SER A 22 11.95 15.16 -10.95
CA SER A 22 11.10 14.16 -10.32
C SER A 22 10.86 14.60 -8.88
N ALA A 23 9.61 14.60 -8.44
CA ALA A 23 9.28 14.91 -7.05
C ALA A 23 9.88 13.87 -6.08
N CYS A 24 10.31 12.73 -6.60
CA CYS A 24 10.80 11.62 -5.81
C CYS A 24 12.24 11.82 -5.34
N PRO A 25 12.53 11.49 -4.07
CA PRO A 25 13.89 11.40 -3.57
C PRO A 25 14.74 10.42 -4.39
N THR A 26 16.06 10.59 -4.33
CA THR A 26 17.02 9.72 -5.02
C THR A 26 16.78 8.24 -4.71
N ASN A 27 16.82 7.40 -5.74
CA ASN A 27 16.58 5.95 -5.71
C ASN A 27 15.12 5.51 -5.53
N LEU A 28 14.16 6.43 -5.62
CA LEU A 28 12.75 6.10 -5.83
C LEU A 28 12.37 6.41 -7.28
N VAL A 29 11.39 5.68 -7.79
CA VAL A 29 10.84 5.85 -9.13
C VAL A 29 9.48 6.53 -9.01
N GLU A 30 9.30 7.64 -9.71
CA GLU A 30 8.00 8.27 -9.86
C GLU A 30 7.14 7.47 -10.84
N VAL A 31 6.07 6.85 -10.36
CA VAL A 31 5.18 5.99 -11.15
C VAL A 31 3.89 6.69 -11.59
N ALA A 32 3.55 7.78 -10.92
CA ALA A 32 2.47 8.72 -11.24
C ALA A 32 2.81 10.06 -10.56
N PRO A 33 2.13 11.18 -10.88
CA PRO A 33 2.38 12.47 -10.24
C PRO A 33 2.40 12.34 -8.70
N ASP A 34 3.51 12.73 -8.09
CA ASP A 34 3.79 12.64 -6.66
C ASP A 34 3.79 11.21 -6.07
N ILE A 35 3.65 10.14 -6.85
CA ILE A 35 3.69 8.76 -6.34
C ILE A 35 5.06 8.15 -6.57
N CYS A 36 5.81 7.99 -5.48
CA CYS A 36 7.17 7.47 -5.48
C CYS A 36 7.22 6.05 -4.92
N MET A 37 7.82 5.14 -5.69
CA MET A 37 7.97 3.74 -5.29
C MET A 37 9.42 3.25 -5.36
N LEU A 38 9.75 2.30 -4.49
CA LEU A 38 11.01 1.60 -4.42
C LEU A 38 10.75 0.11 -4.69
N VAL A 39 11.56 -0.50 -5.55
CA VAL A 39 11.51 -1.94 -5.82
C VAL A 39 12.74 -2.61 -5.24
N ILE A 40 12.52 -3.65 -4.44
CA ILE A 40 13.58 -4.42 -3.79
C ILE A 40 13.41 -5.88 -4.18
N ARG A 41 14.45 -6.48 -4.76
CA ARG A 41 14.46 -7.91 -5.04
C ARG A 41 14.69 -8.67 -3.74
N SER A 42 13.60 -9.15 -3.14
CA SER A 42 13.62 -9.90 -1.89
C SER A 42 12.54 -10.96 -1.90
N LYS A 43 12.86 -12.13 -1.33
CA LYS A 43 11.88 -13.18 -1.07
C LYS A 43 11.48 -13.12 0.39
N GLY A 44 10.18 -13.23 0.63
CA GLY A 44 9.64 -13.25 1.99
C GLY A 44 8.13 -13.42 1.98
N SER A 45 7.60 -13.69 3.17
CA SER A 45 6.19 -13.69 3.50
C SER A 45 5.57 -12.28 3.41
N PHE A 46 4.24 -12.22 3.53
CA PHE A 46 3.49 -10.97 3.56
C PHE A 46 4.01 -9.99 4.63
N CYS A 47 4.27 -10.48 5.84
CA CYS A 47 4.74 -9.65 6.96
C CYS A 47 6.19 -9.22 6.79
N GLU A 48 7.05 -10.08 6.22
CA GLU A 48 8.43 -9.72 5.93
C GLU A 48 8.52 -8.62 4.86
N ALA A 49 7.62 -8.62 3.87
CA ALA A 49 7.53 -7.55 2.88
C ALA A 49 7.15 -6.20 3.52
N HIS A 50 6.15 -6.19 4.40
CA HIS A 50 5.76 -4.97 5.13
C HIS A 50 6.89 -4.44 6.01
N LYS A 51 7.51 -5.34 6.79
CA LYS A 51 8.66 -5.00 7.64
C LYS A 51 9.85 -4.48 6.85
N LEU A 52 10.09 -5.03 5.65
CA LEU A 52 11.17 -4.55 4.79
C LEU A 52 10.94 -3.11 4.35
N CYS A 53 9.72 -2.76 3.95
CA CYS A 53 9.40 -1.37 3.60
C CYS A 53 9.58 -0.43 4.79
N GLU A 54 9.08 -0.80 5.96
CA GLU A 54 9.29 -0.02 7.18
C GLU A 54 10.79 0.19 7.48
N THR A 55 11.59 -0.87 7.43
CA THR A 55 13.04 -0.84 7.71
C THR A 55 13.78 0.04 6.72
N GLU A 56 13.45 -0.05 5.44
CA GLU A 56 14.04 0.78 4.38
C GLU A 56 13.65 2.24 4.54
N GLY A 57 12.40 2.51 4.92
CA GLY A 57 11.95 3.86 5.25
C GLY A 57 12.75 4.45 6.40
N GLN A 58 12.84 3.74 7.52
CA GLN A 58 13.62 4.16 8.70
C GLN A 58 15.08 4.45 8.34
N THR A 59 15.71 3.57 7.56
CA THR A 59 17.11 3.73 7.11
C THR A 59 17.31 4.97 6.26
N ARG A 60 16.28 5.40 5.52
CA ARG A 60 16.30 6.55 4.62
C ARG A 60 15.72 7.82 5.25
N GLY A 61 15.26 7.76 6.50
CA GLY A 61 14.61 8.89 7.18
C GLY A 61 13.27 9.30 6.56
N MET A 62 12.51 8.35 6.00
CA MET A 62 11.21 8.57 5.37
C MET A 62 10.23 7.45 5.74
N GLN A 63 8.93 7.68 5.62
CA GLN A 63 7.95 6.61 5.82
C GLN A 63 7.72 5.89 4.50
N LEU A 64 8.06 4.60 4.46
CA LEU A 64 7.77 3.70 3.34
C LEU A 64 6.82 2.59 3.80
N PHE A 65 5.86 2.23 2.96
CA PHE A 65 4.86 1.20 3.23
C PHE A 65 4.56 0.38 1.97
N VAL A 66 3.92 -0.77 2.10
CA VAL A 66 3.51 -1.58 0.93
C VAL A 66 2.24 -0.95 0.32
N PRO A 67 2.21 -0.58 -0.96
CA PRO A 67 1.11 0.19 -1.54
C PRO A 67 -0.18 -0.64 -1.64
N GLY A 68 -1.29 -0.03 -1.21
CA GLY A 68 -2.65 -0.54 -1.36
C GLY A 68 -3.46 0.24 -2.39
N ARG A 69 -3.78 1.52 -2.16
CA ARG A 69 -4.62 2.35 -3.06
C ARG A 69 -3.98 2.60 -4.43
N ASN A 70 -2.66 2.52 -4.47
CA ASN A 70 -1.86 2.68 -5.68
C ASN A 70 -1.26 1.34 -6.16
N ALA A 71 -1.76 0.21 -5.67
CA ALA A 71 -1.27 -1.11 -6.05
C ALA A 71 -1.28 -1.32 -7.57
N GLN A 72 -2.26 -0.77 -8.29
CA GLN A 72 -2.37 -0.78 -9.75
C GLN A 72 -1.16 -0.20 -10.49
N LEU A 73 -0.32 0.60 -9.82
CA LEU A 73 0.90 1.18 -10.39
C LEU A 73 2.12 0.25 -10.28
N ILE A 74 2.06 -0.78 -9.41
CA ILE A 74 3.15 -1.73 -9.18
C ILE A 74 3.64 -2.40 -10.49
N PRO A 75 2.76 -2.89 -11.39
CA PRO A 75 3.19 -3.54 -12.63
C PRO A 75 4.12 -2.70 -13.52
N ALA A 76 4.11 -1.38 -13.39
CA ALA A 76 4.95 -0.48 -14.18
C ALA A 76 6.45 -0.58 -13.83
N ILE A 77 6.79 -1.08 -12.64
CA ILE A 77 8.16 -1.05 -12.10
C ILE A 77 8.73 -2.43 -11.74
N VAL A 78 7.95 -3.51 -11.88
CA VAL A 78 8.39 -4.87 -11.56
C VAL A 78 8.42 -5.77 -12.80
N PRO A 79 9.30 -6.78 -12.85
CA PRO A 79 9.27 -7.78 -13.92
C PRO A 79 7.92 -8.52 -14.01
N PRO A 80 7.44 -8.91 -15.20
CA PRO A 80 6.14 -9.57 -15.35
C PRO A 80 5.95 -10.86 -14.56
N SER A 81 7.03 -11.60 -14.31
CA SER A 81 7.01 -12.85 -13.53
C SER A 81 7.06 -12.63 -12.01
N SER A 82 6.91 -11.40 -11.54
CA SER A 82 7.04 -11.08 -10.12
C SER A 82 5.80 -11.46 -9.33
N ILE A 83 6.03 -11.99 -8.14
CA ILE A 83 5.05 -12.05 -7.05
C ILE A 83 5.35 -10.89 -6.10
N VAL A 84 4.36 -10.03 -5.87
CA VAL A 84 4.47 -8.83 -5.03
C VAL A 84 3.25 -8.72 -4.14
N PHE A 85 3.44 -8.53 -2.84
CA PHE A 85 2.32 -8.24 -1.95
C PHE A 85 1.88 -6.78 -2.08
N THR A 86 0.58 -6.54 -1.92
CA THR A 86 0.01 -5.19 -1.80
C THR A 86 -0.37 -4.92 -0.34
N GLY A 87 -0.68 -3.67 -0.04
CA GLY A 87 -1.28 -3.27 1.23
C GLY A 87 -2.77 -3.62 1.32
N ILE A 88 -3.35 -4.31 0.34
CA ILE A 88 -4.77 -4.68 0.33
C ILE A 88 -4.95 -6.03 1.04
N SER A 89 -5.80 -6.06 2.07
CA SER A 89 -6.06 -7.26 2.86
C SER A 89 -7.51 -7.36 3.35
N ALA A 90 -7.93 -8.58 3.67
CA ALA A 90 -9.23 -8.91 4.25
C ALA A 90 -9.03 -9.64 5.58
N PHE A 91 -8.25 -9.04 6.48
CA PHE A 91 -7.91 -9.66 7.78
C PHE A 91 -8.99 -9.52 8.85
N LEU A 92 -9.93 -8.61 8.65
CA LEU A 92 -11.05 -8.39 9.55
C LEU A 92 -12.28 -9.14 9.03
N ASN A 93 -13.25 -9.40 9.92
CA ASN A 93 -14.50 -10.03 9.50
C ASN A 93 -15.13 -9.18 8.38
N ARG A 94 -15.66 -9.85 7.35
CA ARG A 94 -16.21 -9.21 6.15
C ARG A 94 -17.53 -9.84 5.73
N SER A 95 -18.20 -9.17 4.80
CA SER A 95 -19.37 -9.66 4.09
C SER A 95 -19.13 -11.01 3.41
N LEU A 96 -20.20 -11.76 3.12
CA LEU A 96 -20.13 -12.97 2.28
C LEU A 96 -19.89 -12.66 0.80
N ASN A 97 -19.98 -11.39 0.42
CA ASN A 97 -19.57 -10.93 -0.89
C ASN A 97 -18.04 -10.79 -0.92
N ASN A 98 -17.36 -11.64 -1.71
CA ASN A 98 -15.90 -11.65 -1.81
C ASN A 98 -15.30 -10.30 -2.24
N ARG A 99 -16.06 -9.42 -2.90
CA ARG A 99 -15.60 -8.09 -3.34
C ARG A 99 -15.66 -7.03 -2.25
N GLU A 100 -16.32 -7.30 -1.14
CA GLU A 100 -16.57 -6.32 -0.07
C GLU A 100 -15.67 -6.59 1.15
N GLY A 101 -15.29 -5.52 1.85
CA GLY A 101 -14.60 -5.61 3.15
C GLY A 101 -13.08 -5.78 3.05
N TRP A 102 -12.50 -5.63 1.86
CA TRP A 102 -11.05 -5.43 1.73
C TRP A 102 -10.67 -4.04 2.22
N ARG A 103 -9.46 -3.90 2.76
CA ARG A 103 -8.95 -2.64 3.34
C ARG A 103 -7.56 -2.33 2.85
N TYR A 104 -7.24 -1.05 2.84
CA TYR A 104 -5.90 -0.54 2.56
C TYR A 104 -5.08 -0.46 3.85
N ALA A 105 -3.82 -0.90 3.79
CA ALA A 105 -2.81 -0.67 4.83
C ALA A 105 -2.09 0.67 4.67
N ASP A 106 -2.56 1.51 3.74
CA ASP A 106 -2.00 2.82 3.43
C ASP A 106 -2.19 3.75 4.64
N PRO A 107 -1.15 4.51 5.04
CA PRO A 107 -1.30 5.58 6.01
C PRO A 107 -2.47 6.52 5.64
N GLY A 108 -3.21 6.95 6.65
CA GLY A 108 -4.41 7.79 6.54
C GLY A 108 -5.66 7.06 6.07
N SER A 109 -5.61 5.77 5.74
CA SER A 109 -6.71 5.03 5.11
C SER A 109 -7.39 3.98 6.01
N SER A 110 -7.12 3.97 7.32
CA SER A 110 -7.73 3.01 8.27
C SER A 110 -9.26 2.98 8.29
N SER A 111 -9.91 4.09 7.89
CA SER A 111 -11.35 4.22 7.82
C SER A 111 -11.91 4.04 6.41
N ASP A 112 -11.15 3.47 5.49
CA ASP A 112 -11.58 3.20 4.13
C ASP A 112 -11.69 1.69 3.91
N ASP A 113 -12.75 1.28 3.23
CA ASP A 113 -12.97 -0.08 2.80
C ASP A 113 -13.33 -0.10 1.31
N ILE A 114 -13.05 -1.23 0.69
CA ILE A 114 -13.37 -1.48 -0.71
C ILE A 114 -14.79 -2.03 -0.75
N ASP A 115 -15.69 -1.23 -1.31
CA ASP A 115 -17.06 -1.63 -1.59
C ASP A 115 -17.11 -2.63 -2.76
N ALA A 116 -18.16 -3.44 -2.80
CA ALA A 116 -18.36 -4.43 -3.86
C ALA A 116 -18.40 -3.84 -5.28
N SER A 117 -18.79 -2.56 -5.41
CA SER A 117 -18.87 -1.82 -6.66
C SER A 117 -17.60 -1.04 -7.01
N ASP A 118 -16.57 -1.07 -6.16
CA ASP A 118 -15.30 -0.39 -6.44
C ASP A 118 -14.59 -1.07 -7.63
N THR A 119 -14.47 -0.29 -8.71
CA THR A 119 -13.81 -0.71 -9.97
C THR A 119 -12.38 -0.19 -10.08
N SER A 120 -11.91 0.59 -9.10
CA SER A 120 -10.54 1.11 -9.06
C SER A 120 -9.51 0.00 -8.79
N ILE A 121 -9.93 -1.07 -8.11
CA ILE A 121 -9.10 -2.24 -7.84
C ILE A 121 -9.07 -3.16 -9.07
N PRO A 122 -7.89 -3.36 -9.71
CA PRO A 122 -7.77 -4.13 -10.94
C PRO A 122 -7.70 -5.64 -10.66
N TRP A 123 -8.74 -6.18 -10.03
CA TRP A 123 -8.88 -7.62 -9.85
C TRP A 123 -8.79 -8.34 -11.20
N ASN A 124 -8.09 -9.47 -11.21
CA ASN A 124 -8.06 -10.37 -12.34
C ASN A 124 -9.49 -10.83 -12.70
N HIS A 125 -9.68 -11.29 -13.93
CA HIS A 125 -10.96 -11.83 -14.35
C HIS A 125 -11.40 -12.99 -13.44
N GLY A 126 -12.58 -12.84 -12.84
CA GLY A 126 -13.15 -13.82 -11.91
C GLY A 126 -12.68 -13.68 -10.46
N GLU A 127 -11.78 -12.75 -10.14
CA GLU A 127 -11.33 -12.46 -8.78
C GLU A 127 -12.12 -11.29 -8.16
N PRO A 128 -12.15 -11.16 -6.82
CA PRO A 128 -11.81 -12.18 -5.82
C PRO A 128 -12.88 -13.30 -5.78
N ASN A 129 -12.46 -14.56 -5.71
CA ASN A 129 -13.35 -15.73 -5.71
C ASN A 129 -13.23 -16.65 -4.48
N ASP A 130 -12.29 -16.39 -3.56
CA ASP A 130 -12.08 -17.15 -2.34
C ASP A 130 -12.49 -16.33 -1.10
N ILE A 131 -13.53 -16.80 -0.40
CA ILE A 131 -13.99 -16.19 0.85
C ILE A 131 -12.94 -16.25 1.96
N TYR A 132 -11.97 -17.18 1.87
CA TYR A 132 -10.84 -17.28 2.79
C TYR A 132 -9.60 -16.50 2.34
N GLY A 133 -9.63 -15.94 1.12
CA GLY A 133 -8.62 -15.02 0.60
C GLY A 133 -8.48 -13.82 1.52
N SER A 134 -7.27 -13.62 2.05
CA SER A 134 -6.98 -12.65 3.13
C SER A 134 -6.00 -11.56 2.71
N ILE A 135 -5.32 -11.74 1.59
CA ILE A 135 -4.38 -10.78 0.99
C ILE A 135 -4.66 -10.67 -0.51
N ALA A 136 -4.27 -9.55 -1.12
CA ALA A 136 -4.37 -9.35 -2.58
C ALA A 136 -2.98 -9.20 -3.22
N PRO A 137 -2.23 -10.29 -3.45
CA PRO A 137 -0.94 -10.20 -4.14
C PRO A 137 -1.11 -9.94 -5.64
N PHE A 138 -0.10 -9.32 -6.25
CA PHE A 138 0.15 -9.45 -7.68
C PHE A 138 0.83 -10.77 -7.97
N TYR A 139 0.25 -11.52 -8.91
CA TYR A 139 0.84 -12.72 -9.50
C TYR A 139 0.71 -12.63 -11.02
N SER A 140 1.83 -12.73 -11.74
CA SER A 140 1.85 -12.54 -13.21
C SER A 140 1.21 -11.21 -13.65
N LEU A 141 1.50 -10.12 -12.94
CA LEU A 141 0.94 -8.77 -13.12
C LEU A 141 -0.58 -8.63 -12.93
N ASN A 142 -1.26 -9.65 -12.41
CA ASN A 142 -2.69 -9.56 -12.11
C ASN A 142 -2.91 -9.61 -10.60
N LEU A 143 -3.86 -8.80 -10.11
CA LEU A 143 -4.26 -8.82 -8.71
C LEU A 143 -5.27 -9.94 -8.49
N GLN A 144 -5.01 -10.81 -7.52
CA GLN A 144 -5.90 -11.91 -7.17
C GLN A 144 -6.01 -12.01 -5.65
N ASP A 145 -7.07 -12.63 -5.15
CA ASP A 145 -7.10 -12.95 -3.73
C ASP A 145 -6.17 -14.14 -3.43
N GLY A 146 -5.74 -14.22 -2.18
CA GLY A 146 -4.79 -15.23 -1.76
C GLY A 146 -4.83 -15.50 -0.28
N LEU A 147 -4.52 -16.74 0.07
CA LEU A 147 -4.24 -17.11 1.47
C LEU A 147 -2.88 -16.55 1.86
N GLN A 148 -2.81 -15.83 2.98
CA GLN A 148 -1.59 -15.15 3.45
C GLN A 148 -0.36 -16.08 3.47
N LEU A 149 -0.55 -17.35 3.84
CA LEU A 149 0.52 -18.33 4.02
C LEU A 149 0.94 -19.09 2.74
N ASN A 150 0.22 -18.90 1.62
CA ASN A 150 0.47 -19.66 0.39
C ASN A 150 1.46 -18.98 -0.58
N TYR A 151 1.82 -17.74 -0.33
CA TYR A 151 2.65 -16.96 -1.24
C TYR A 151 3.99 -16.57 -0.61
N GLN A 152 5.00 -16.50 -1.45
CA GLN A 152 6.25 -15.81 -1.16
C GLN A 152 6.48 -14.77 -2.24
N SER A 153 6.83 -13.57 -1.81
CA SER A 153 7.24 -12.51 -2.73
C SER A 153 8.52 -12.91 -3.48
N THR A 154 8.69 -12.32 -4.65
CA THR A 154 9.97 -12.33 -5.40
C THR A 154 10.60 -10.94 -5.42
N HIS A 155 9.75 -9.93 -5.27
CA HIS A 155 10.07 -8.53 -5.16
C HIS A 155 9.14 -7.91 -4.12
N VAL A 156 9.64 -6.92 -3.41
CA VAL A 156 8.88 -6.09 -2.49
C VAL A 156 8.85 -4.69 -3.09
N VAL A 157 7.66 -4.10 -3.12
CA VAL A 157 7.46 -2.74 -3.60
C VAL A 157 7.01 -1.89 -2.42
N CYS A 158 7.68 -0.78 -2.22
CA CYS A 158 7.39 0.15 -1.15
C CYS A 158 7.02 1.50 -1.76
N GLN A 159 5.94 2.10 -1.30
CA GLN A 159 5.54 3.46 -1.63
C GLN A 159 5.97 4.42 -0.52
N MET A 160 6.40 5.61 -0.92
CA MET A 160 6.64 6.72 -0.01
C MET A 160 5.34 7.36 0.44
N SER A 161 5.21 7.57 1.75
CA SER A 161 4.12 8.35 2.32
C SER A 161 4.38 9.85 2.14
N HIS A 162 3.31 10.59 1.88
CA HIS A 162 3.29 12.05 1.98
C HIS A 162 2.89 12.54 3.37
N ASP A 163 2.34 11.65 4.18
CA ASP A 163 1.97 11.98 5.55
C ASP A 163 3.23 12.17 6.39
N GLN A 164 3.15 13.10 7.34
CA GLN A 164 4.26 13.35 8.24
C GLN A 164 4.51 12.11 9.11
N VAL A 165 5.79 11.78 9.31
CA VAL A 165 6.25 10.70 10.21
C VAL A 165 5.68 10.84 11.64
N ASN A 166 5.25 12.05 12.03
CA ASN A 166 4.66 12.37 13.33
C ASN A 166 3.13 12.56 13.28
N ALA A 167 2.44 12.00 12.29
CA ALA A 167 0.99 12.03 12.23
C ALA A 167 0.37 11.42 13.51
N PRO A 168 -0.78 11.93 13.97
CA PRO A 168 -1.48 11.32 15.10
C PRO A 168 -1.82 9.86 14.78
N MET A 169 -1.81 9.01 15.80
CA MET A 169 -2.15 7.60 15.68
C MET A 169 -3.53 7.43 15.04
N GLU A 170 -3.59 6.58 14.01
CA GLU A 170 -4.86 6.23 13.38
C GLU A 170 -5.73 5.42 14.33
N ILE A 171 -7.00 5.80 14.44
CA ILE A 171 -7.96 5.17 15.35
C ILE A 171 -8.76 4.15 14.58
N PHE A 172 -8.53 2.87 14.87
CA PHE A 172 -9.39 1.79 14.40
C PHE A 172 -10.74 1.81 15.14
N LYS A 173 -11.83 1.97 14.40
CA LYS A 173 -13.20 1.88 14.95
C LYS A 173 -13.71 0.44 14.85
N GLN A 174 -13.91 -0.19 16.01
CA GLN A 174 -14.45 -1.55 16.11
C GLN A 174 -15.85 -1.73 15.46
N ASN A 175 -16.62 -0.63 15.35
CA ASN A 175 -17.98 -0.65 14.81
C ASN A 175 -18.04 -0.19 13.33
N TRP A 176 -16.92 -0.21 12.61
CA TRP A 176 -16.84 0.34 11.25
C TRP A 176 -16.23 -0.66 10.25
N PRO A 177 -16.85 -0.87 9.06
CA PRO A 177 -18.13 -0.33 8.60
C PRO A 177 -19.36 -1.07 9.17
N TYR A 178 -19.15 -2.19 9.87
CA TYR A 178 -20.16 -2.96 10.62
C TYR A 178 -19.53 -3.51 11.91
N PRO A 179 -20.33 -3.92 12.92
CA PRO A 179 -19.80 -4.51 14.15
C PRO A 179 -18.96 -5.76 13.87
N ILE A 180 -17.67 -5.69 14.18
CA ILE A 180 -16.72 -6.79 13.95
C ILE A 180 -16.64 -7.63 15.23
N SER A 181 -17.26 -8.81 15.21
CA SER A 181 -17.21 -9.77 16.31
C SER A 181 -17.14 -11.21 15.77
N PRO A 182 -16.04 -11.96 16.05
CA PRO A 182 -14.81 -11.53 16.72
C PRO A 182 -14.01 -10.49 15.91
N LEU A 183 -13.20 -9.66 16.59
CA LEU A 183 -12.45 -8.54 15.99
C LEU A 183 -11.38 -9.00 14.98
N LEU A 184 -10.87 -10.21 15.17
CA LEU A 184 -9.83 -10.86 14.37
C LEU A 184 -10.30 -12.26 13.99
N PHE A 185 -9.87 -12.72 12.82
CA PHE A 185 -10.04 -14.05 12.18
C PHE A 185 -10.95 -15.08 12.85
N ALA A 186 -11.91 -15.60 12.08
CA ALA A 186 -12.62 -16.85 12.40
C ALA A 186 -11.94 -18.10 11.79
N HIS A 187 -10.85 -17.97 11.03
CA HIS A 187 -10.23 -19.07 10.25
C HIS A 187 -8.69 -19.11 10.34
N SER A 188 -8.09 -20.28 10.11
CA SER A 188 -6.65 -20.55 10.28
C SER A 188 -5.74 -20.13 9.11
N HIS A 189 -6.31 -19.65 8.01
CA HIS A 189 -5.56 -19.31 6.79
C HIS A 189 -4.93 -17.91 6.78
N ALA A 190 -5.16 -17.13 7.83
CA ALA A 190 -4.61 -15.80 7.99
C ALA A 190 -4.27 -15.57 9.47
N ILE A 191 -3.09 -15.03 9.70
CA ILE A 191 -2.53 -14.78 11.03
C ILE A 191 -2.24 -13.29 11.25
N GLY A 192 -2.33 -12.46 10.21
CA GLY A 192 -1.90 -11.07 10.27
C GLY A 192 -0.40 -10.94 10.53
N CYS A 193 0.05 -9.77 11.01
CA CYS A 193 1.45 -9.48 11.31
C CYS A 193 1.62 -8.98 12.74
N PHE A 194 1.09 -9.73 13.71
CA PHE A 194 1.12 -9.33 15.12
C PHE A 194 2.51 -9.48 15.73
N THR A 195 2.94 -8.43 16.41
CA THR A 195 4.02 -8.46 17.40
C THR A 195 3.42 -8.57 18.80
N PHE A 196 3.99 -9.46 19.61
CA PHE A 196 3.55 -9.65 21.00
C PHE A 196 4.60 -9.06 21.93
N THR A 197 4.16 -8.14 22.80
CA THR A 197 5.01 -7.51 23.81
C THR A 197 4.39 -7.65 25.18
N ASN A 198 5.21 -7.91 26.19
CA ASN A 198 4.77 -7.95 27.59
C ASN A 198 4.93 -6.56 28.20
N GLU A 199 3.81 -5.92 28.52
CA GLU A 199 3.78 -4.59 29.11
C GLU A 199 2.95 -4.58 30.40
N SER A 200 3.28 -3.66 31.31
CA SER A 200 2.61 -3.56 32.61
C SER A 200 1.22 -2.93 32.54
N THR A 201 0.92 -2.20 31.46
CA THR A 201 -0.37 -1.54 31.23
C THR A 201 -0.76 -1.57 29.75
N MET A 202 -2.06 -1.45 29.45
CA MET A 202 -2.54 -1.35 28.07
C MET A 202 -2.02 -0.10 27.37
N VAL A 203 -1.85 1.02 28.09
CA VAL A 203 -1.31 2.26 27.52
C VAL A 203 0.15 2.06 27.11
N ALA A 204 0.95 1.40 27.95
CA ALA A 204 2.33 1.05 27.59
C ALA A 204 2.37 0.14 26.36
N CYS A 205 1.44 -0.83 26.27
CA CYS A 205 1.29 -1.70 25.10
C CYS A 205 0.98 -0.91 23.82
N SER A 206 0.07 0.09 23.88
CA SER A 206 -0.27 0.92 22.71
C SER A 206 0.85 1.83 22.21
N LEU A 207 1.94 1.99 22.95
CA LEU A 207 3.07 2.85 22.62
C LEU A 207 4.31 2.08 22.13
N ARG A 208 4.20 0.76 21.97
CA ARG A 208 5.26 -0.11 21.43
C ARG A 208 5.04 -0.37 19.95
#